data_AF-A0A3S4H7J7-F1
#
_entry.id   AF-A0A3S4H7J7-F1
#
_cell.length_a   1.000
_cell.length_b   1.000
_cell.length_c   1.000
_cell.angle_alpha   90.00
_cell.angle_beta   90.00
_cell.angle_gamma   90.00
#
_symmetry.space_group_name_H-M   'P 1'
#
loop_
_entity.id
_entity.type
_entity.pdbx_description
1 polymer ?
#
loop_
_entity_poly.entity_id
_entity_poly.type
_entity_poly.pdbx_seq_one_letter_code
_entity_poly.pdbx_strand_id
1 'polypeptide(L)' 'MKPLLLKQPLPALTAIGSVSNLGATVIAGEPTVSVAMIHGAPDDNLSCGVFSCTRGSFVMEYPFAEHATVWKAR' A
#
# COMPACT_ATOMS: atom_id res chain seq x y z
N MET A 1 -14.45 14.23 -2.88
CA MET A 1 -13.75 13.02 -2.37
C MET A 1 -14.80 11.93 -2.15
N LYS A 2 -14.65 10.73 -2.73
CA LYS A 2 -15.62 9.64 -2.52
C LYS A 2 -15.19 8.87 -1.27
N PRO A 3 -16.02 8.75 -0.23
CA PRO A 3 -15.61 8.07 1.01
C PRO A 3 -15.37 6.58 0.74
N LEU A 4 -14.34 6.04 1.38
CA LEU A 4 -14.19 4.60 1.56
C LEU A 4 -15.29 4.13 2.53
N LEU A 5 -16.39 3.64 1.99
CA LEU A 5 -17.47 3.10 2.80
C LEU A 5 -17.16 1.65 3.17
N LEU A 6 -17.47 1.29 4.42
CA LEU A 6 -17.42 -0.10 4.87
C LEU A 6 -18.31 -0.97 3.97
N LYS A 7 -17.83 -2.18 3.64
CA LYS A 7 -18.54 -3.18 2.82
C LYS A 7 -18.80 -2.77 1.36
N GLN A 8 -18.11 -1.75 0.84
CA GLN A 8 -18.04 -1.51 -0.61
C GLN A 8 -16.88 -2.31 -1.22
N PRO A 9 -17.00 -2.70 -2.51
CA PRO A 9 -15.86 -3.28 -3.22
C PRO A 9 -14.69 -2.28 -3.21
N LEU A 10 -13.51 -2.79 -2.91
CA LEU A 10 -12.28 -2.00 -3.01
C LEU A 10 -12.02 -1.66 -4.49
N PRO A 11 -11.38 -0.50 -4.78
CA PRO A 11 -10.94 -0.20 -6.14
C PRO A 11 -10.00 -1.28 -6.66
N ALA A 12 -9.95 -1.43 -7.99
CA ALA A 12 -8.98 -2.31 -8.63
C ALA A 12 -7.57 -1.83 -8.30
N LEU A 13 -6.71 -2.76 -7.88
CA LEU A 13 -5.32 -2.46 -7.54
C LEU A 13 -4.44 -2.51 -8.78
N THR A 14 -3.57 -1.53 -8.94
CA THR A 14 -2.51 -1.53 -9.93
C THR A 14 -1.31 -2.29 -9.38
N ALA A 15 -0.82 -3.27 -10.13
CA ALA A 15 0.39 -4.00 -9.78
C ALA A 15 1.62 -3.10 -9.90
N ILE A 16 2.40 -3.01 -8.82
CA ILE A 16 3.69 -2.31 -8.80
C ILE A 16 4.85 -3.30 -8.98
N GLY A 17 4.64 -4.57 -8.64
CA GLY A 17 5.68 -5.60 -8.69
C GLY A 17 6.42 -5.71 -7.36
N SER A 18 7.72 -5.94 -7.38
CA SER A 18 8.52 -6.07 -6.14
C SER A 18 8.34 -4.87 -5.22
N VAL A 19 8.22 -5.11 -3.91
CA VAL A 19 8.17 -4.05 -2.90
C VAL A 19 9.42 -3.14 -2.94
N SER A 20 10.55 -3.63 -3.46
CA SER A 20 11.75 -2.81 -3.66
C SER A 20 11.56 -1.70 -4.70
N ASN A 21 10.57 -1.79 -5.59
CA ASN A 21 10.20 -0.69 -6.48
C ASN A 21 9.67 0.53 -5.71
N LEU A 22 9.28 0.35 -4.43
CA LEU A 22 8.90 1.41 -3.50
C LEU A 22 10.05 1.83 -2.57
N GLY A 23 11.27 1.34 -2.79
CA GLY A 23 12.45 1.67 -1.97
C GLY A 23 12.65 0.77 -0.74
N ALA A 24 11.80 -0.26 -0.55
CA ALA A 24 11.97 -1.19 0.56
C ALA A 24 13.14 -2.16 0.35
N THR A 25 13.80 -2.52 1.44
CA THR A 25 14.80 -3.59 1.47
C THR A 25 14.14 -4.92 1.82
N VAL A 26 14.16 -5.88 0.90
CA VAL A 26 13.61 -7.23 1.15
C VAL A 26 14.51 -7.99 2.11
N ILE A 27 13.90 -8.60 3.13
CA ILE A 27 14.58 -9.43 4.13
C ILE A 27 14.39 -10.92 3.83
N ALA A 28 13.18 -11.33 3.42
CA ALA A 28 12.91 -12.72 3.03
C ALA A 28 11.71 -12.83 2.08
N GLY A 29 11.79 -13.80 1.17
CA GLY A 29 10.77 -14.07 0.16
C GLY A 29 10.82 -13.09 -1.02
N GLU A 30 9.75 -13.07 -1.81
CA GLU A 30 9.59 -12.20 -2.98
C GLU A 30 8.28 -11.40 -2.86
N PRO A 31 8.17 -10.49 -1.86
CA PRO A 31 6.96 -9.71 -1.66
C PRO A 31 6.71 -8.79 -2.87
N THR A 32 5.55 -8.96 -3.50
CA THR A 32 5.04 -8.09 -4.55
C THR A 32 3.84 -7.31 -4.04
N VAL A 33 3.73 -6.06 -4.50
CA VAL A 33 2.74 -5.10 -4.02
C VAL A 33 1.86 -4.60 -5.14
N SER A 34 0.63 -4.28 -4.77
CA SER A 34 -0.35 -3.62 -5.62
C SER A 34 -1.04 -2.53 -4.82
N VAL A 35 -1.33 -1.40 -5.47
CA VAL A 35 -1.86 -0.20 -4.82
C VAL A 35 -3.06 0.37 -5.58
N ALA A 36 -3.95 1.02 -4.86
CA ALA A 36 -4.94 1.91 -5.46
C ALA A 36 -5.01 3.20 -4.64
N MET A 37 -4.71 4.33 -5.29
CA MET A 37 -4.83 5.64 -4.67
C MET A 37 -6.30 6.07 -4.64
N ILE A 38 -6.72 6.68 -3.53
CA ILE A 38 -8.11 7.08 -3.27
C ILE A 38 -8.19 8.58 -3.07
N HIS A 39 -7.19 9.16 -2.41
CA HIS A 39 -7.03 10.60 -2.26
C HIS A 39 -5.56 10.98 -2.31
N GLY A 40 -5.27 12.14 -2.91
CA GLY A 40 -3.93 12.68 -3.05
C GLY A 40 -3.06 11.92 -4.06
N ALA A 41 -2.07 12.62 -4.58
CA ALA A 41 -0.91 12.06 -5.24
C ALA A 41 0.18 11.68 -4.20
N PRO A 42 1.17 10.84 -4.55
CA PRO A 42 2.23 10.44 -3.62
C PRO A 42 3.05 11.59 -3.01
N ASP A 43 3.11 12.73 -3.70
CA ASP A 43 3.82 13.95 -3.32
C ASP A 43 2.92 14.99 -2.63
N ASP A 44 1.62 14.74 -2.51
CA ASP A 44 0.72 15.61 -1.76
C ASP A 44 0.98 15.50 -0.24
N ASN A 45 0.71 16.59 0.50
CA ASN A 45 0.83 16.64 1.96
C ASN A 45 -0.04 15.58 2.70
N LEU A 46 -1.04 15.01 2.02
CA LEU A 46 -1.86 13.91 2.52
C LEU A 46 -2.29 13.05 1.33
N SER A 47 -1.97 11.76 1.40
CA SER A 47 -2.51 10.77 0.48
C SER A 47 -3.11 9.59 1.25
N CYS A 48 -4.06 8.90 0.61
CA CYS A 48 -4.60 7.66 1.13
C CYS A 48 -4.92 6.69 0.01
N GLY A 49 -4.78 5.40 0.31
CA GLY A 49 -4.99 4.34 -0.67
C GLY A 49 -5.16 2.98 -0.01
N VAL A 50 -5.38 1.99 -0.86
CA VAL A 50 -5.36 0.58 -0.48
C VAL A 50 -4.03 -0.01 -0.88
N PHE A 51 -3.39 -0.69 0.07
CA PHE A 51 -2.14 -1.41 -0.14
C PHE A 51 -2.38 -2.91 0.05
N SER A 52 -1.82 -3.71 -0.85
CA SER A 52 -1.78 -5.17 -0.75
C SER A 52 -0.36 -5.64 -1.01
N CYS A 53 0.08 -6.64 -0.24
CA CYS A 53 1.39 -7.27 -0.39
C CYS A 53 1.23 -8.79 -0.33
N THR A 54 1.96 -9.52 -1.18
CA THR A 54 2.11 -10.97 -1.03
C THR A 54 3.00 -11.29 0.18
N ARG A 55 3.05 -12.58 0.56
CA ARG A 55 3.80 -13.01 1.74
C ARG A 55 5.30 -12.77 1.57
N GLY A 56 5.90 -12.17 2.59
CA GLY A 56 7.34 -11.91 2.66
C GLY A 56 7.66 -11.05 3.88
N SER A 57 8.90 -10.62 3.99
CA SER A 57 9.34 -9.64 4.99
C SER A 57 10.27 -8.62 4.35
N PHE A 58 10.11 -7.36 4.74
CA PHE A 58 10.88 -6.24 4.23
C PHE A 58 10.96 -5.13 5.28
N VAL A 59 11.93 -4.24 5.13
CA VAL A 59 12.05 -3.01 5.90
C VAL A 59 11.80 -1.84 4.96
N MET A 60 10.98 -0.89 5.40
CA MET A 60 10.68 0.34 4.68
C MET A 60 10.78 1.53 5.63
N GLU A 61 11.47 2.57 5.19
CA GLU A 61 11.58 3.84 5.91
C GLU A 61 10.78 4.89 5.14
N TYR A 62 9.90 5.59 5.85
CA TYR A 62 9.10 6.66 5.27
C TYR A 62 9.56 8.01 5.82
N PRO A 63 9.71 9.04 4.96
CA PRO A 63 9.99 10.40 5.40
C PRO A 63 8.74 11.11 5.95
N PHE A 64 7.66 10.37 6.22
CA PHE A 64 6.36 10.87 6.67
C PHE A 64 5.73 9.90 7.68
N ALA A 65 4.69 10.36 8.37
CA ALA A 65 3.90 9.51 9.26
C ALA A 65 2.87 8.72 8.45
N GLU A 66 2.85 7.40 8.64
CA GLU A 66 1.87 6.50 8.03
C GLU A 66 0.88 6.01 9.11
N HIS A 67 -0.40 5.95 8.76
CA HIS A 67 -1.43 5.28 9.55
C HIS A 67 -2.14 4.26 8.67
N ALA A 68 -2.17 3.01 9.12
CA ALA A 68 -2.75 1.90 8.38
C ALA A 68 -3.69 1.07 9.26
N THR A 69 -4.82 0.68 8.67
CA THR A 69 -5.73 -0.31 9.26
C THR A 69 -5.66 -1.60 8.45
N VAL A 70 -5.39 -2.71 9.12
CA VAL A 70 -5.36 -4.02 8.47
C VAL A 70 -6.79 -4.52 8.26
N TRP A 71 -7.24 -4.55 7.00
CA TRP A 71 -8.56 -5.09 6.64
C TRP A 71 -8.58 -6.62 6.60
N LYS A 72 -7.54 -7.23 6.01
CA LYS A 72 -7.43 -8.67 5.85
C LYS A 72 -5.96 -9.08 5.93
N ALA A 73 -5.62 -9.87 6.95
CA ALA A 73 -4.34 -10.55 7.06
C ALA A 73 -4.51 -12.06 6.77
N ARG A 74 -3.48 -12.69 6.22
CA ARG A 74 -3.38 -14.17 6.05
C ARG A 74 -2.00 -14.66 6.42
#